data_AF-A0A6A3GVY2-F1
#
_entry.id   AF-A0A6A3GVY2-F1
#
_cell.length_a   1.000
_cell.length_b   1.000
_cell.length_c   1.000
_cell.angle_alpha   90.00
_cell.angle_beta   90.00
_cell.angle_gamma   90.00
#
_symmetry.space_group_name_H-M   'P 1'
#
loop_
_entity.id
_entity.type
_entity.pdbx_description
1 polymer ?
#
loop_
_entity_poly.entity_id
_entity_poly.type
_entity_poly.pdbx_seq_one_letter_code
_entity_poly.pdbx_strand_id
1 'polypeptide(L)'
;MWAKNTHVVKSLVDTRKVAKAKKLYTQGASYHAFLKANISPEQLYRALDLERDMRNAMKFDGNWASLHNNPRFMIWRKYDTIWTGVQNKKMGVV
;
A
#
# COMPACT_ATOMS: atom_id res chain seq x y z
N MET A 1 29.22 10.42 -11.39
CA MET A 1 28.01 11.02 -10.76
C MET A 1 26.73 10.25 -11.12
N TRP A 2 26.63 8.94 -10.83
CA TRP A 2 25.44 8.12 -11.20
C TRP A 2 24.53 7.76 -10.02
N ALA A 3 25.06 7.72 -8.80
CA ALA A 3 24.27 7.36 -7.61
C ALA A 3 23.17 8.38 -7.31
N LYS A 4 23.48 9.69 -7.37
CA LYS A 4 22.54 10.76 -6.96
C LYS A 4 21.27 10.81 -7.83
N ASN A 5 21.39 10.64 -9.15
CA ASN A 5 20.23 10.65 -10.05
C ASN A 5 19.32 9.43 -9.86
N THR A 6 19.88 8.27 -9.55
CA THR A 6 19.11 7.02 -9.39
C THR A 6 18.15 7.09 -8.19
N HIS A 7 18.58 7.70 -7.08
CA HIS A 7 17.72 7.88 -5.90
C HIS A 7 16.57 8.86 -6.16
N VAL A 8 16.85 9.98 -6.84
CA VAL A 8 15.83 10.99 -7.19
C VAL A 8 14.77 10.39 -8.11
N VAL A 9 15.18 9.64 -9.14
CA VAL A 9 14.23 8.98 -10.06
C VAL A 9 13.37 7.94 -9.33
N LYS A 10 13.95 7.11 -8.46
CA LYS A 10 13.20 6.13 -7.65
C LYS A 10 12.17 6.81 -6.75
N SER A 11 12.53 7.91 -6.09
CA SER A 11 11.64 8.73 -5.26
C SER A 11 10.47 9.31 -6.07
N LEU A 12 10.74 9.86 -7.26
CA LEU A 12 9.69 10.41 -8.13
C LEU A 12 8.71 9.34 -8.63
N VAL A 13 9.21 8.18 -9.04
CA VAL A 13 8.37 7.04 -9.47
C VAL A 13 7.48 6.57 -8.33
N ASP A 14 8.04 6.46 -7.13
CA ASP A 14 7.30 6.04 -5.95
C ASP A 14 6.21 7.06 -5.58
N THR A 15 6.52 8.36 -5.60
CA THR A 15 5.54 9.44 -5.40
C THR A 15 4.39 9.37 -6.40
N ARG A 16 4.70 9.14 -7.69
CA ARG A 16 3.68 8.97 -8.74
C ARG A 16 2.79 7.75 -8.50
N LYS A 17 3.36 6.64 -8.02
CA LYS A 17 2.60 5.43 -7.70
C LYS A 17 1.68 5.63 -6.49
N VAL A 18 2.13 6.33 -5.45
CA VAL A 18 1.29 6.71 -4.30
C VAL A 18 0.13 7.61 -4.75
N ALA A 19 0.40 8.63 -5.57
CA ALA A 19 -0.65 9.48 -6.12
C ALA A 19 -1.66 8.69 -6.98
N LYS A 20 -1.17 7.75 -7.81
CA LYS A 20 -2.03 6.87 -8.60
C LYS A 20 -2.88 5.94 -7.73
N ALA A 21 -2.30 5.39 -6.66
CA ALA A 21 -3.03 4.58 -5.69
C ALA A 21 -4.15 5.37 -5.02
N LYS A 22 -3.87 6.63 -4.61
CA LYS A 22 -4.88 7.53 -4.04
C LYS A 22 -6.02 7.80 -5.02
N LYS A 23 -5.69 8.08 -6.29
CA LYS A 23 -6.69 8.26 -7.35
C LYS A 23 -7.57 7.01 -7.55
N LEU A 24 -6.95 5.84 -7.69
CA LEU A 24 -7.70 4.58 -7.85
C LEU A 24 -8.61 4.28 -6.66
N TYR A 25 -8.12 4.53 -5.44
CA TYR A 25 -8.93 4.41 -4.23
C TYR A 25 -10.14 5.36 -4.25
N THR A 26 -9.94 6.64 -4.55
CA THR A 26 -11.04 7.62 -4.63
C THR A 26 -12.07 7.29 -5.71
N GLN A 27 -11.66 6.59 -6.76
CA GLN A 27 -12.54 6.13 -7.84
C GLN A 27 -13.27 4.82 -7.51
N GLY A 28 -13.05 4.22 -6.33
CA GLY A 28 -13.63 2.93 -5.98
C GLY A 28 -13.10 1.78 -6.84
N ALA A 29 -11.87 1.88 -7.34
CA ALA A 29 -11.29 0.87 -8.23
C ALA A 29 -11.15 -0.49 -7.54
N SER A 30 -11.23 -1.57 -8.32
CA SER A 30 -11.04 -2.93 -7.82
C SER A 30 -9.57 -3.23 -7.49
N TYR A 31 -9.31 -4.23 -6.65
CA TYR A 31 -7.94 -4.70 -6.33
C TYR A 31 -7.13 -5.05 -7.58
N HIS A 32 -7.77 -5.55 -8.63
CA HIS A 32 -7.12 -5.86 -9.89
C HIS A 32 -6.52 -4.61 -10.57
N ALA A 33 -7.15 -3.44 -10.44
CA ALA A 33 -6.63 -2.20 -10.99
C ALA A 33 -5.30 -1.78 -10.30
N PHE A 34 -5.20 -1.98 -8.98
CA PHE A 34 -3.97 -1.72 -8.24
C PHE A 34 -2.85 -2.69 -8.66
N LEU A 35 -3.16 -3.98 -8.85
CA LEU A 35 -2.21 -4.98 -9.35
C LEU A 35 -1.69 -4.61 -10.74
N LYS A 36 -2.60 -4.28 -11.67
CA LYS A 36 -2.25 -3.87 -13.04
C LYS A 36 -1.38 -2.61 -13.07
N ALA A 37 -1.59 -1.71 -12.10
CA ALA A 37 -0.76 -0.51 -11.93
C ALA A 37 0.58 -0.77 -11.22
N ASN A 38 0.86 -2.02 -10.82
CA ASN A 38 2.06 -2.41 -10.07
C ASN A 38 2.27 -1.57 -8.80
N ILE A 39 1.17 -1.32 -8.08
CA ILE A 39 1.14 -0.61 -6.80
C ILE A 39 1.43 -1.61 -5.70
N SER A 40 2.50 -1.42 -4.92
CA SER A 40 2.79 -2.29 -3.78
C SER A 40 1.84 -2.01 -2.59
N PRO A 41 1.70 -2.96 -1.65
CA PRO A 41 0.94 -2.73 -0.41
C PRO A 41 1.45 -1.51 0.37
N GLU A 42 2.76 -1.24 0.35
CA GLU A 42 3.37 -0.04 0.95
C GLU A 42 2.92 1.26 0.29
N GLN A 43 2.79 1.28 -1.05
CA GLN A 43 2.32 2.45 -1.76
C GLN A 43 0.84 2.71 -1.52
N LEU A 44 0.04 1.64 -1.42
CA LEU A 44 -1.36 1.75 -1.02
C LEU A 44 -1.50 2.19 0.44
N TYR A 45 -0.67 1.69 1.35
CA TYR A 45 -0.63 2.08 2.76
C TYR A 45 -0.47 3.60 2.91
N ARG A 46 0.53 4.16 2.20
CA ARG A 46 0.78 5.60 2.17
C ARG A 46 -0.36 6.37 1.52
N ALA A 47 -0.92 5.87 0.43
CA ALA A 47 -2.05 6.51 -0.25
C ALA A 47 -3.34 6.59 0.60
N LEU A 48 -3.51 5.65 1.52
CA LEU A 48 -4.64 5.59 2.46
C LEU A 48 -4.38 6.38 3.74
N ASP A 49 -3.23 7.04 3.88
CA ASP A 49 -2.86 7.84 5.04
C ASP A 49 -2.94 7.05 6.37
N LEU A 50 -2.62 5.74 6.33
CA LEU A 50 -2.75 4.80 7.46
C LEU A 50 -1.70 4.99 8.56
N GLU A 51 -0.65 5.77 8.32
CA GLU A 51 0.48 5.93 9.24
C GLU A 51 0.06 6.45 10.61
N ARG A 52 -0.91 7.38 10.64
CA ARG A 52 -1.47 7.91 11.89
C ARG A 52 -2.32 6.85 12.60
N ASP A 53 -3.14 6.12 11.86
CA ASP A 53 -4.01 5.07 12.41
C ASP A 53 -3.17 3.94 13.04
N MET A 54 -2.08 3.55 12.37
CA MET A 54 -1.14 2.54 12.86
C MET A 54 -0.39 3.01 14.11
N ARG A 55 0.10 4.26 14.12
CA ARG A 55 0.75 4.86 15.29
C ARG A 55 -0.20 4.94 16.49
N ASN A 56 -1.46 5.28 16.27
CA ASN A 56 -2.47 5.32 17.33
C ASN A 56 -2.72 3.92 17.89
N ALA A 57 -2.86 2.90 17.04
CA ALA A 57 -3.03 1.52 17.49
C ALA A 57 -1.87 1.04 18.37
N MET A 58 -0.63 1.41 18.01
CA MET A 58 0.58 1.05 18.77
C MET A 58 0.73 1.82 20.10
N LYS A 59 0.29 3.08 20.18
CA LYS A 59 0.49 3.94 21.36
C LYS A 59 -0.43 3.66 22.54
N PHE A 60 -1.66 3.19 22.30
CA PHE A 60 -2.71 3.11 23.34
C PHE A 60 -3.00 1.65 23.75
N ASP A 61 -1.98 0.92 24.22
CA ASP A 61 -2.09 -0.49 24.67
C ASP A 61 -2.88 -1.39 23.71
N GLY A 62 -2.68 -1.19 22.41
CA GLY A 62 -3.28 -2.04 21.40
C GLY A 62 -4.75 -1.76 21.15
N ASN A 63 -5.10 -0.52 20.80
CA ASN A 63 -6.37 -0.20 20.13
C ASN A 63 -6.43 -0.75 18.68
N TRP A 64 -5.97 -2.00 18.52
CA TRP A 64 -6.02 -2.81 17.33
C TRP A 64 -7.46 -3.07 16.90
N ALA A 65 -8.40 -3.14 17.85
CA ALA A 65 -9.82 -3.27 17.53
C ALA A 65 -10.33 -2.10 16.68
N SER A 66 -9.99 -0.85 17.05
CA SER A 66 -10.37 0.33 16.25
C SER A 66 -9.69 0.35 14.89
N LEU A 67 -8.42 -0.10 14.82
CA LEU A 67 -7.71 -0.22 13.56
C LEU A 67 -8.33 -1.30 12.64
N HIS A 68 -8.71 -2.45 13.20
CA HIS A 68 -9.34 -3.54 12.44
C HIS A 68 -10.73 -3.16 11.93
N ASN A 69 -11.43 -2.27 12.62
CA ASN A 69 -12.70 -1.70 12.18
C ASN A 69 -12.54 -0.52 11.20
N ASN A 70 -11.31 -0.04 10.95
CA ASN A 70 -11.08 1.05 10.00
C ASN A 70 -11.20 0.52 8.56
N PRO A 71 -12.14 1.04 7.75
CA PRO A 71 -12.36 0.53 6.39
C PRO A 71 -11.12 0.69 5.49
N ARG A 72 -10.30 1.73 5.70
CA ARG A 72 -9.05 1.92 4.96
C ARG A 72 -8.05 0.82 5.30
N PHE A 73 -7.96 0.45 6.57
CA PHE A 73 -7.08 -0.63 7.01
C PHE A 73 -7.51 -1.99 6.43
N MET A 74 -8.82 -2.28 6.44
CA MET A 74 -9.36 -3.51 5.84
C MET A 74 -9.05 -3.60 4.34
N ILE A 75 -9.20 -2.50 3.59
CA ILE A 75 -8.86 -2.43 2.17
C ILE A 75 -7.38 -2.74 1.96
N TRP A 76 -6.51 -2.09 2.73
CA TRP A 76 -5.07 -2.33 2.67
C TRP A 76 -4.71 -3.78 2.98
N ARG A 77 -5.25 -4.34 4.08
CA ARG A 77 -4.94 -5.71 4.53
C ARG A 77 -5.38 -6.77 3.51
N LYS A 78 -6.57 -6.61 2.94
CA LYS A 78 -7.07 -7.49 1.88
C LYS A 78 -6.20 -7.42 0.62
N TYR A 79 -5.81 -6.20 0.22
CA TYR A 79 -4.91 -6.02 -0.91
C TYR A 79 -3.53 -6.64 -0.67
N ASP A 80 -2.96 -6.48 0.53
CA ASP A 80 -1.67 -7.07 0.91
C ASP A 80 -1.66 -8.60 0.77
N THR A 81 -2.75 -9.25 1.18
CA THR A 81 -2.91 -10.70 1.02
C THR A 81 -2.98 -11.11 -0.46
N ILE A 82 -3.75 -10.37 -1.27
CA ILE A 82 -3.85 -10.61 -2.72
C ILE A 82 -2.49 -10.42 -3.39
N TRP A 83 -1.79 -9.32 -3.07
CA TRP A 83 -0.47 -9.01 -3.61
C TRP A 83 0.53 -10.12 -3.29
N THR A 84 0.60 -10.54 -2.03
CA THR A 84 1.50 -11.61 -1.57
C THR A 84 1.22 -12.91 -2.30
N GLY A 85 -0.05 -13.30 -2.44
CA GLY A 85 -0.43 -14.48 -3.23
C GLY A 85 0.02 -14.40 -4.69
N VAL A 86 -0.07 -13.23 -5.31
CA VAL A 86 0.43 -13.00 -6.68
C VAL A 86 1.96 -13.09 -6.74
N GLN A 87 2.69 -12.54 -5.77
CA GLN A 87 4.15 -12.63 -5.76
C GLN A 87 4.62 -14.06 -5.52
N ASN A 88 4.03 -14.80 -4.59
CA ASN A 88 4.39 -16.20 -4.31
C ASN A 88 4.22 -17.07 -5.55
N LYS A 89 3.11 -16.91 -6.29
CA LYS A 89 2.90 -17.59 -7.58
C LYS A 89 3.96 -17.23 -8.62
N LYS A 90 4.38 -15.97 -8.70
CA LYS A 90 5.46 -15.55 -9.61
C LYS A 90 6.82 -16.14 -9.25
N MET A 91 7.06 -16.35 -7.96
CA MET A 91 8.31 -16.91 -7.43
C MET A 91 8.33 -18.45 -7.46
N GLY A 92 7.25 -19.11 -7.90
CA GLY A 92 7.14 -20.57 -7.85
C GLY A 92 7.03 -21.13 -6.43
N VAL A 93 6.67 -20.30 -5.45
CA VAL A 93 6.40 -20.70 -4.07
C VAL A 93 4.91 -21.06 -3.99
N VAL A 94 4.55 -22.24 -4.47
CA VAL A 94 3.20 -22.81 -4.37
C VAL A 94 3.32 -24.27 -3.98
#